data_AF-A0A9W8NGK7-F1
#
_entry.id   AF-A0A9W8NGK7-F1
#
_cell.length_a   1.000
_cell.length_b   1.000
_cell.length_c   1.000
_cell.angle_alpha   90.00
_cell.angle_beta   90.00
_cell.angle_gamma   90.00
#
_symmetry.space_group_name_H-M   'P 1'
#
loop_
_entity.id
_entity.type
_entity.pdbx_description
1 polymer ?
#
loop_
_entity_poly.entity_id
_entity_poly.type
_entity_poly.pdbx_seq_one_letter_code
_entity_poly.pdbx_strand_id
1 'polypeptide(L)'
;MSPRETRGNVFRLPKLTSLALISYANEFAFLYDDKMESFDLKKDFEKETTKMLDAFGDSALDRRVNVKSGPEKRLQAQMLSEMMALDPTRATTSMKAWAKFVQLASRTRSLPFDTLEEYVPSRVIDAGELIWFGTLTFGMALTIPDDEYEMCMEMARPGYAALGLTNDLFSWEKEKHDATKAGLDYVFNAIWVIMKERSATEAEAKKICSREIKKHVTTFKQIVEETRHNSCLSQDLRTYLEAVLYSISGNLVWSIYCPRYREF
;
A
#
# COMPACT_ATOMS: atom_id res chain seq x y z
N MET A 1 -11.95 28.27 40.84
CA MET A 1 -11.41 26.97 40.39
C MET A 1 -12.25 26.53 39.20
N SER A 2 -11.69 26.65 37.99
CA SER A 2 -12.32 26.20 36.75
C SER A 2 -11.83 24.77 36.45
N PRO A 3 -12.70 23.80 36.14
CA PRO A 3 -12.26 22.46 35.77
C PRO A 3 -11.67 22.49 34.37
N ARG A 4 -10.41 22.05 34.25
CA ARG A 4 -9.72 21.82 32.98
C ARG A 4 -10.42 20.68 32.24
N GLU A 5 -10.99 20.98 31.08
CA GLU A 5 -11.37 19.97 30.09
C GLU A 5 -10.11 19.29 29.55
N THR A 6 -9.90 18.03 29.96
CA THR A 6 -8.96 17.12 29.32
C THR A 6 -9.50 16.76 27.93
N ARG A 7 -9.05 17.47 26.89
CA ARG A 7 -9.18 17.02 25.50
C ARG A 7 -8.24 15.83 25.30
N GLY A 8 -8.77 14.63 25.50
CA GLY A 8 -8.12 13.40 25.04
C GLY A 8 -8.11 13.38 23.51
N ASN A 9 -6.92 13.26 22.91
CA ASN A 9 -6.78 12.88 21.51
C ASN A 9 -7.32 11.46 21.34
N VAL A 10 -8.60 11.34 20.99
CA VAL A 10 -9.20 10.06 20.61
C VAL A 10 -8.73 9.75 19.21
N PHE A 11 -7.83 8.76 19.08
CA PHE A 11 -7.47 8.16 17.81
C PHE A 11 -8.75 7.74 17.06
N ARG A 12 -9.02 8.34 15.91
CA ARG A 12 -10.22 8.03 15.11
C ARG A 12 -10.00 6.73 14.35
N LEU A 13 -10.42 5.62 14.95
CA LEU A 13 -10.55 4.36 14.22
C LEU A 13 -11.55 4.50 13.07
N PRO A 14 -11.42 3.69 12.00
CA PRO A 14 -12.42 3.64 10.94
C PRO A 14 -13.82 3.45 11.54
N LYS A 15 -14.81 4.19 11.03
CA LYS A 15 -16.21 3.93 11.40
C LYS A 15 -16.56 2.50 10.99
N LEU A 16 -17.39 1.80 11.75
CA LEU A 16 -17.74 0.38 11.49
C LEU A 16 -18.24 0.14 10.05
N THR A 17 -18.97 1.11 9.48
CA THR A 17 -19.41 1.08 8.08
C THR A 17 -18.24 1.25 7.08
N SER A 18 -17.27 2.11 7.40
CA SER A 18 -16.05 2.32 6.60
C SER A 18 -15.10 1.12 6.68
N LEU A 19 -15.05 0.41 7.82
CA LEU A 19 -14.18 -0.75 8.01
C LEU A 19 -14.52 -1.90 7.06
N ALA A 20 -15.81 -2.21 6.89
CA ALA A 20 -16.24 -3.26 5.97
C ALA A 20 -15.85 -2.95 4.51
N LEU A 21 -16.02 -1.70 4.09
CA LEU A 21 -15.63 -1.23 2.75
C LEU A 21 -14.11 -1.28 2.53
N ILE A 22 -13.33 -0.89 3.53
CA ILE A 22 -11.86 -0.97 3.48
C ILE A 22 -11.39 -2.41 3.41
N SER A 23 -11.95 -3.30 4.24
CA SER A 23 -11.62 -4.72 4.19
C SER A 23 -11.92 -5.30 2.82
N TYR A 24 -13.05 -4.91 2.22
CA TYR A 24 -13.40 -5.31 0.87
C TYR A 24 -12.40 -4.84 -0.19
N ALA A 25 -12.03 -3.55 -0.15
CA ALA A 25 -11.03 -2.97 -1.04
C ALA A 25 -9.66 -3.65 -0.89
N ASN A 26 -9.28 -3.97 0.35
CA ASN A 26 -8.01 -4.62 0.67
C ASN A 26 -7.94 -6.07 0.16
N GLU A 27 -9.00 -6.85 0.36
CA GLU A 27 -9.09 -8.21 -0.20
C GLU A 27 -9.07 -8.19 -1.73
N PHE A 28 -9.76 -7.23 -2.36
CA PHE A 28 -9.72 -7.06 -3.81
C PHE A 28 -8.31 -6.71 -4.30
N ALA A 29 -7.55 -5.89 -3.56
CA ALA A 29 -6.17 -5.58 -3.87
C ALA A 29 -5.27 -6.82 -3.80
N PHE A 30 -5.42 -7.68 -2.79
CA PHE A 30 -4.68 -8.94 -2.69
C PHE A 30 -5.00 -9.93 -3.81
N LEU A 31 -6.29 -10.12 -4.13
CA LEU A 31 -6.70 -10.98 -5.26
C LEU A 31 -6.12 -10.49 -6.59
N TYR A 32 -6.02 -9.18 -6.76
CA TYR A 32 -5.43 -8.59 -7.95
C TYR A 32 -3.91 -8.74 -7.99
N ASP A 33 -3.21 -8.55 -6.88
CA ASP A 33 -1.76 -8.76 -6.75
C ASP A 33 -1.37 -10.20 -7.13
N ASP A 34 -2.07 -11.21 -6.60
CA ASP A 34 -1.87 -12.62 -6.99
C ASP A 34 -2.08 -12.85 -8.49
N LYS A 35 -3.10 -12.23 -9.06
CA LYS A 35 -3.39 -12.31 -10.49
C LYS A 35 -2.24 -11.72 -11.29
N MET A 36 -1.71 -10.57 -10.88
CA MET A 36 -0.57 -9.90 -11.52
C MET A 36 0.73 -10.70 -11.44
N GLU A 37 0.98 -11.41 -10.33
CA GLU A 37 2.12 -12.33 -10.17
C GLU A 37 2.06 -13.52 -11.14
N SER A 38 0.85 -13.98 -11.48
CA SER A 38 0.65 -15.15 -12.34
C SER A 38 0.74 -14.89 -13.85
N PHE A 39 0.78 -13.62 -14.27
CA PHE A 39 0.79 -13.26 -15.69
C PHE A 39 2.21 -13.17 -16.27
N ASP A 40 2.31 -13.49 -17.56
CA ASP A 40 3.52 -13.19 -18.35
C ASP A 40 3.62 -11.66 -18.48
N LEU A 41 4.39 -11.03 -17.58
CA LEU A 41 4.60 -9.59 -17.44
C LEU A 41 5.00 -8.90 -18.76
N LYS A 42 5.44 -9.67 -19.78
CA LYS A 42 5.78 -9.15 -21.11
C LYS A 42 4.64 -9.18 -22.13
N LYS A 43 3.61 -10.02 -21.96
CA LYS A 43 2.55 -10.21 -22.97
C LYS A 43 1.19 -9.61 -22.60
N ASP A 44 0.81 -9.69 -21.32
CA ASP A 44 -0.54 -9.29 -20.88
C ASP A 44 -0.57 -7.89 -20.22
N PHE A 45 0.60 -7.26 -20.13
CA PHE A 45 0.84 -6.02 -19.41
C PHE A 45 -0.09 -4.85 -19.79
N GLU A 46 -0.15 -4.51 -21.08
CA GLU A 46 -0.96 -3.38 -21.57
C GLU A 46 -2.46 -3.65 -21.39
N LYS A 47 -2.88 -4.90 -21.58
CA LYS A 47 -4.27 -5.32 -21.49
C LYS A 47 -4.78 -5.29 -20.05
N GLU A 48 -3.98 -5.76 -19.09
CA GLU A 48 -4.36 -5.76 -17.67
C GLU A 48 -4.22 -4.37 -17.04
N THR A 49 -3.20 -3.58 -17.41
CA THR A 49 -3.09 -2.16 -17.02
C THR A 49 -4.32 -1.38 -17.49
N THR A 50 -4.79 -1.62 -18.73
CA THR A 50 -6.02 -1.01 -19.25
C THR A 50 -7.26 -1.45 -18.47
N LYS A 51 -7.38 -2.73 -18.10
CA LYS A 51 -8.49 -3.21 -17.26
C LYS A 51 -8.46 -2.62 -15.86
N MET A 52 -7.28 -2.41 -15.29
CA MET A 52 -7.08 -1.85 -13.95
C MET A 52 -7.37 -0.34 -13.93
N LEU A 53 -6.99 0.37 -15.00
CA LEU A 53 -7.38 1.76 -15.23
C LEU A 53 -8.89 1.90 -15.40
N ASP A 54 -9.52 0.96 -16.12
CA ASP A 54 -10.98 0.87 -16.22
C ASP A 54 -11.67 0.53 -14.89
N ALA A 55 -10.95 -0.14 -13.99
CA ALA A 55 -11.43 -0.59 -12.69
C ALA A 55 -11.45 0.58 -11.69
N PHE A 56 -10.40 1.42 -11.69
CA PHE A 56 -10.20 2.45 -10.67
C PHE A 56 -10.21 3.90 -11.19
N GLY A 57 -10.31 4.13 -12.50
CA GLY A 57 -10.34 5.46 -13.13
C GLY A 57 -11.75 6.05 -13.29
N ASP A 58 -11.85 7.24 -13.88
CA ASP A 58 -13.11 7.99 -14.05
C ASP A 58 -14.21 7.19 -14.79
N SER A 59 -13.82 6.23 -15.65
CA SER A 59 -14.75 5.34 -16.37
C SER A 59 -15.40 4.26 -15.48
N ALA A 60 -14.89 4.03 -14.26
CA ALA A 60 -15.42 3.05 -13.31
C ALA A 60 -16.81 3.43 -12.78
N LEU A 61 -17.08 4.74 -12.68
CA LEU A 61 -18.39 5.28 -12.30
C LEU A 61 -19.34 5.42 -13.52
N ASP A 62 -18.78 5.61 -14.71
CA ASP A 62 -19.54 5.98 -15.92
C ASP A 62 -20.10 4.75 -16.68
N ARG A 63 -19.47 3.58 -16.50
CA ARG A 63 -19.98 2.33 -17.06
C ARG A 63 -21.11 1.77 -16.19
N ARG A 64 -22.36 2.10 -16.57
CA ARG A 64 -23.56 1.36 -16.13
C ARG A 64 -23.22 -0.13 -16.10
N VAL A 65 -23.24 -0.72 -14.91
CA VAL A 65 -23.03 -2.16 -14.70
C VAL A 65 -24.03 -2.90 -15.58
N ASN A 66 -23.57 -3.42 -16.72
CA ASN A 66 -24.39 -4.19 -17.62
C ASN A 66 -24.54 -5.61 -17.05
N VAL A 67 -25.63 -6.30 -17.36
CA VAL A 67 -25.87 -7.71 -16.98
C VAL A 67 -24.75 -8.63 -17.49
N LYS A 68 -23.98 -8.20 -18.50
CA LYS A 68 -22.82 -8.89 -19.06
C LYS A 68 -21.48 -8.59 -18.35
N SER A 69 -21.45 -7.73 -17.34
CA SER A 69 -20.23 -7.45 -16.57
C SER A 69 -19.85 -8.65 -15.70
N GLY A 70 -18.58 -9.06 -15.73
CA GLY A 70 -18.06 -10.11 -14.86
C GLY A 70 -18.19 -9.76 -13.36
N PRO A 71 -18.17 -10.76 -12.47
CA PRO A 71 -18.42 -10.59 -11.03
C PRO A 71 -17.49 -9.56 -10.37
N GLU A 72 -16.20 -9.56 -10.73
CA GLU A 72 -15.19 -8.60 -10.24
C GLU A 72 -15.63 -7.14 -10.48
N LYS A 73 -16.06 -6.81 -11.71
CA LYS A 73 -16.49 -5.45 -12.07
C LYS A 73 -17.78 -5.02 -11.38
N ARG A 74 -18.69 -5.96 -11.12
CA ARG A 74 -19.95 -5.66 -10.40
C ARG A 74 -19.67 -5.30 -8.95
N LEU A 75 -18.80 -6.07 -8.30
CA LEU A 75 -18.39 -5.87 -6.93
C LEU A 75 -17.65 -4.55 -6.74
N GLN A 76 -16.73 -4.24 -7.64
CA GLN A 76 -16.03 -2.96 -7.64
C GLN A 76 -16.97 -1.77 -7.82
N ALA A 77 -17.86 -1.82 -8.81
CA ALA A 77 -18.81 -0.73 -9.06
C ALA A 77 -19.75 -0.53 -7.85
N GLN A 78 -20.16 -1.61 -7.19
CA GLN A 78 -20.95 -1.53 -5.96
C GLN A 78 -20.15 -0.86 -4.83
N MET A 79 -18.91 -1.27 -4.60
CA MET A 79 -18.03 -0.67 -3.59
C MET A 79 -17.84 0.83 -3.84
N LEU A 80 -17.52 1.24 -5.07
CA LEU A 80 -17.33 2.65 -5.42
C LEU A 80 -18.63 3.46 -5.24
N SER A 81 -19.78 2.89 -5.62
CA SER A 81 -21.08 3.51 -5.40
C SER A 81 -21.38 3.72 -3.92
N GLU A 82 -21.10 2.72 -3.08
CA GLU A 82 -21.29 2.81 -1.62
C GLU A 82 -20.33 3.84 -0.99
N MET A 83 -19.07 3.89 -1.46
CA MET A 83 -18.11 4.91 -1.03
C MET A 83 -18.58 6.32 -1.39
N MET A 84 -19.04 6.52 -2.63
CA MET A 84 -19.57 7.79 -3.11
C MET A 84 -20.84 8.22 -2.37
N ALA A 85 -21.71 7.27 -2.03
CA ALA A 85 -22.91 7.56 -1.22
C ALA A 85 -22.56 7.99 0.21
N LEU A 86 -21.45 7.48 0.77
CA LEU A 86 -21.03 7.77 2.14
C LEU A 86 -20.25 9.08 2.27
N ASP A 87 -19.24 9.29 1.42
CA ASP A 87 -18.40 10.48 1.41
C ASP A 87 -17.85 10.74 -0.01
N PRO A 88 -18.56 11.51 -0.85
CA PRO A 88 -18.15 11.74 -2.24
C PRO A 88 -16.77 12.38 -2.38
N THR A 89 -16.40 13.27 -1.45
CA THR A 89 -15.14 14.03 -1.54
C THR A 89 -13.95 13.12 -1.28
N ARG A 90 -14.01 12.35 -0.19
CA ARG A 90 -12.92 11.41 0.15
C ARG A 90 -12.92 10.21 -0.79
N ALA A 91 -14.07 9.71 -1.22
CA ALA A 91 -14.15 8.66 -2.22
C ALA A 91 -13.46 9.08 -3.53
N THR A 92 -13.68 10.32 -4.00
CA THR A 92 -12.99 10.87 -5.19
C THR A 92 -11.48 10.91 -4.99
N THR A 93 -11.03 11.29 -3.80
CA THR A 93 -9.59 11.31 -3.46
C THR A 93 -8.99 9.90 -3.50
N SER A 94 -9.67 8.91 -2.91
CA SER A 94 -9.23 7.52 -2.94
C SER A 94 -9.17 6.96 -4.36
N MET A 95 -10.21 7.18 -5.16
CA MET A 95 -10.26 6.71 -6.55
C MET A 95 -9.11 7.30 -7.38
N LYS A 96 -8.83 8.60 -7.25
CA LYS A 96 -7.67 9.23 -7.92
C LYS A 96 -6.34 8.62 -7.49
N ALA A 97 -6.16 8.38 -6.20
CA ALA A 97 -4.94 7.75 -5.68
C ALA A 97 -4.79 6.32 -6.21
N TRP A 98 -5.88 5.54 -6.22
CA TRP A 98 -5.91 4.18 -6.75
C TRP A 98 -5.61 4.17 -8.26
N ALA A 99 -6.26 5.02 -9.06
CA ALA A 99 -5.96 5.14 -10.49
C ALA A 99 -4.48 5.50 -10.76
N LYS A 100 -3.89 6.38 -9.95
CA LYS A 100 -2.47 6.73 -10.06
C LYS A 100 -1.56 5.56 -9.67
N PHE A 101 -1.89 4.80 -8.62
CA PHE A 101 -1.17 3.57 -8.27
C PHE A 101 -1.10 2.61 -9.46
N VAL A 102 -2.26 2.29 -10.06
CA VAL A 102 -2.37 1.39 -11.21
C VAL A 102 -1.38 1.77 -12.32
N GLN A 103 -1.33 3.06 -12.67
CA GLN A 103 -0.45 3.57 -13.72
C GLN A 103 1.03 3.34 -13.38
N LEU A 104 1.40 3.56 -12.12
CA LEU A 104 2.79 3.50 -11.67
C LEU A 104 3.26 2.06 -11.41
N ALA A 105 2.47 1.26 -10.70
CA ALA A 105 2.79 -0.12 -10.32
C ALA A 105 2.95 -1.05 -11.52
N SER A 106 2.28 -0.73 -12.63
CA SER A 106 2.52 -1.43 -13.90
C SER A 106 4.03 -1.42 -14.26
N ARG A 107 4.76 -0.33 -13.99
CA ARG A 107 6.14 -0.17 -14.49
C ARG A 107 7.21 -0.73 -13.56
N THR A 108 6.88 -1.00 -12.29
CA THR A 108 7.86 -1.29 -11.23
C THR A 108 8.51 -2.66 -11.35
N ARG A 109 7.78 -3.68 -11.82
CA ARG A 109 8.27 -5.08 -11.90
C ARG A 109 8.92 -5.46 -13.24
N SER A 110 9.26 -4.49 -14.09
CA SER A 110 9.67 -4.75 -15.47
C SER A 110 11.13 -5.21 -15.63
N LEU A 111 12.01 -4.83 -14.69
CA LEU A 111 13.45 -5.10 -14.74
C LEU A 111 13.98 -5.42 -13.33
N PRO A 112 15.05 -6.22 -13.22
CA PRO A 112 15.73 -6.45 -11.94
C PRO A 112 16.47 -5.19 -11.48
N PHE A 113 16.67 -5.09 -10.17
CA PHE A 113 17.42 -4.00 -9.53
C PHE A 113 18.81 -4.48 -9.11
N ASP A 114 19.81 -3.60 -9.21
CA ASP A 114 21.19 -3.91 -8.82
C ASP A 114 21.48 -3.54 -7.36
N THR A 115 20.80 -2.51 -6.86
CA THR A 115 21.02 -1.99 -5.51
C THR A 115 19.71 -1.80 -4.75
N LEU A 116 19.77 -1.92 -3.43
CA LEU A 116 18.63 -1.67 -2.55
C LEU A 116 18.19 -0.20 -2.61
N GLU A 117 19.13 0.73 -2.83
CA GLU A 117 18.87 2.16 -2.98
C GLU A 117 17.95 2.46 -4.18
N GLU A 118 18.16 1.79 -5.31
CA GLU A 118 17.31 1.91 -6.49
C GLU A 118 15.99 1.14 -6.35
N TYR A 119 16.02 0.01 -5.61
CA TYR A 119 14.86 -0.84 -5.40
C TYR A 119 13.79 -0.18 -4.51
N VAL A 120 14.18 0.39 -3.37
CA VAL A 120 13.24 0.87 -2.34
C VAL A 120 12.23 1.88 -2.87
N PRO A 121 12.59 2.91 -3.67
CA PRO A 121 11.61 3.84 -4.23
C PRO A 121 10.56 3.16 -5.12
N SER A 122 10.98 2.21 -5.96
CA SER A 122 10.07 1.42 -6.80
C SER A 122 9.19 0.51 -5.94
N ARG A 123 9.76 -0.06 -4.87
CA ARG A 123 9.03 -0.93 -3.96
C ARG A 123 8.00 -0.18 -3.12
N VAL A 124 8.24 1.07 -2.73
CA VAL A 124 7.24 1.90 -2.04
C VAL A 124 5.98 2.06 -2.89
N ILE A 125 6.17 2.31 -4.20
CA ILE A 125 5.06 2.39 -5.15
C ILE A 125 4.36 1.04 -5.25
N ASP A 126 5.11 -0.03 -5.52
CA ASP A 126 4.59 -1.39 -5.74
C ASP A 126 3.86 -1.96 -4.51
N ALA A 127 4.34 -1.65 -3.30
CA ALA A 127 3.72 -2.03 -2.04
C ALA A 127 2.39 -1.30 -1.76
N GLY A 128 1.95 -0.43 -2.67
CA GLY A 128 0.63 0.17 -2.61
C GLY A 128 0.54 1.45 -1.78
N GLU A 129 1.59 2.27 -1.73
CA GLU A 129 1.57 3.57 -1.02
C GLU A 129 0.29 4.37 -1.30
N LEU A 130 -0.05 4.54 -2.58
CA LEU A 130 -1.22 5.30 -3.00
C LEU A 130 -2.55 4.55 -2.78
N ILE A 131 -2.54 3.21 -2.83
CA ILE A 131 -3.70 2.40 -2.43
C ILE A 131 -4.02 2.66 -0.96
N TRP A 132 -3.00 2.54 -0.12
CA TRP A 132 -3.13 2.70 1.32
C TRP A 132 -3.45 4.14 1.72
N PHE A 133 -2.88 5.14 1.04
CA PHE A 133 -3.26 6.55 1.20
C PHE A 133 -4.76 6.75 0.99
N GLY A 134 -5.30 6.27 -0.14
CA GLY A 134 -6.74 6.36 -0.43
C GLY A 134 -7.59 5.61 0.59
N THR A 135 -7.13 4.45 1.05
CA THR A 135 -7.84 3.61 2.02
C THR A 135 -7.90 4.26 3.40
N LEU A 136 -6.77 4.74 3.92
CA LEU A 136 -6.70 5.38 5.24
C LEU A 136 -7.49 6.70 5.25
N THR A 137 -7.32 7.54 4.23
CA THR A 137 -8.00 8.84 4.16
C THR A 137 -9.51 8.71 4.10
N PHE A 138 -10.04 7.77 3.30
CA PHE A 138 -11.48 7.47 3.30
C PHE A 138 -11.94 6.86 4.62
N GLY A 139 -11.22 5.84 5.08
CA GLY A 139 -11.63 5.04 6.23
C GLY A 139 -11.71 5.80 7.54
N MET A 140 -10.72 6.65 7.77
CA MET A 140 -10.61 7.47 8.97
C MET A 140 -11.23 8.85 8.79
N ALA A 141 -11.85 9.12 7.63
CA ALA A 141 -12.44 10.40 7.28
C ALA A 141 -11.43 11.56 7.42
N LEU A 142 -10.26 11.40 6.80
CA LEU A 142 -9.18 12.39 6.78
C LEU A 142 -9.19 13.14 5.45
N THR A 143 -8.89 14.43 5.49
CA THR A 143 -8.74 15.29 4.32
C THR A 143 -7.40 16.00 4.43
N ILE A 144 -6.42 15.53 3.64
CA ILE A 144 -5.12 16.18 3.53
C ILE A 144 -5.28 17.39 2.60
N PRO A 145 -4.93 18.61 3.05
CA PRO A 145 -4.92 19.79 2.18
C PRO A 145 -4.02 19.59 0.96
N ASP A 146 -4.41 20.14 -0.19
CA ASP A 146 -3.65 19.99 -1.45
C ASP A 146 -2.22 20.56 -1.32
N ASP A 147 -2.04 21.63 -0.56
CA ASP A 147 -0.73 22.26 -0.28
C ASP A 147 0.13 21.45 0.71
N GLU A 148 -0.47 20.53 1.46
CA GLU A 148 0.24 19.62 2.36
C GLU A 148 0.47 18.23 1.74
N TYR A 149 -0.15 17.91 0.59
CA TYR A 149 -0.14 16.56 0.02
C TYR A 149 1.27 16.01 -0.24
N GLU A 150 2.11 16.74 -0.98
CA GLU A 150 3.45 16.27 -1.32
C GLU A 150 4.32 16.09 -0.08
N MET A 151 4.23 17.04 0.87
CA MET A 151 4.91 16.97 2.15
C MET A 151 4.43 15.75 2.97
N CYS A 152 3.12 15.48 2.98
CA CYS A 152 2.53 14.33 3.65
C CYS A 152 3.10 13.02 3.09
N MET A 153 3.16 12.88 1.76
CA MET A 153 3.69 11.69 1.11
C MET A 153 5.20 11.53 1.36
N GLU A 154 5.97 12.62 1.32
CA GLU A 154 7.39 12.60 1.63
C GLU A 154 7.66 12.16 3.07
N MET A 155 6.91 12.70 4.04
CA MET A 155 7.00 12.32 5.44
C MET A 155 6.59 10.87 5.69
N ALA A 156 5.62 10.35 4.93
CA ALA A 156 5.13 8.97 5.06
C ALA A 156 6.04 7.92 4.40
N ARG A 157 6.88 8.33 3.43
CA ARG A 157 7.70 7.42 2.60
C ARG A 157 8.56 6.44 3.40
N PRO A 158 9.25 6.81 4.50
CA PRO A 158 9.98 5.85 5.32
C PRO A 158 9.06 4.78 5.94
N GLY A 159 7.82 5.13 6.29
CA GLY A 159 6.83 4.17 6.78
C GLY A 159 6.43 3.17 5.72
N TYR A 160 6.20 3.63 4.48
CA TYR A 160 5.91 2.76 3.35
C TYR A 160 7.09 1.86 2.95
N ALA A 161 8.32 2.37 3.02
CA ALA A 161 9.51 1.55 2.82
C ALA A 161 9.58 0.41 3.86
N ALA A 162 9.29 0.71 5.13
CA ALA A 162 9.22 -0.31 6.17
C ALA A 162 8.12 -1.36 5.90
N LEU A 163 6.94 -0.95 5.42
CA LEU A 163 5.86 -1.86 5.04
C LEU A 163 6.28 -2.80 3.90
N GLY A 164 6.80 -2.25 2.80
CA GLY A 164 7.25 -3.01 1.64
C GLY A 164 8.37 -3.99 1.96
N LEU A 165 9.42 -3.54 2.66
CA LEU A 165 10.52 -4.43 3.06
C LEU A 165 10.10 -5.49 4.08
N THR A 166 9.14 -5.18 4.96
CA THR A 166 8.58 -6.19 5.87
C THR A 166 7.84 -7.26 5.08
N ASN A 167 7.02 -6.86 4.10
CA ASN A 167 6.36 -7.79 3.20
C ASN A 167 7.40 -8.69 2.51
N ASP A 168 8.41 -8.12 1.86
CA ASP A 168 9.48 -8.87 1.18
C ASP A 168 10.17 -9.91 2.07
N LEU A 169 10.43 -9.54 3.33
CA LEU A 169 11.09 -10.44 4.29
C LEU A 169 10.25 -11.68 4.59
N PHE A 170 8.92 -11.53 4.71
CA PHE A 170 8.01 -12.62 5.07
C PHE A 170 7.42 -13.34 3.85
N SER A 171 7.27 -12.66 2.71
CA SER A 171 6.79 -13.23 1.45
C SER A 171 7.88 -13.93 0.64
N TRP A 172 9.16 -13.75 0.99
CA TRP A 172 10.32 -14.23 0.23
C TRP A 172 10.20 -15.67 -0.28
N GLU A 173 9.83 -16.62 0.57
CA GLU A 173 9.77 -18.03 0.17
C GLU A 173 8.69 -18.29 -0.89
N LYS A 174 7.52 -17.65 -0.73
CA LYS A 174 6.44 -17.67 -1.73
C LYS A 174 6.92 -17.06 -3.04
N GLU A 175 7.45 -15.85 -3.01
CA GLU A 175 7.84 -15.12 -4.22
C GLU A 175 9.00 -15.80 -4.95
N LYS A 176 9.94 -16.40 -4.21
CA LYS A 176 11.01 -17.23 -4.77
C LYS A 176 10.45 -18.49 -5.45
N HIS A 177 9.47 -19.15 -4.83
CA HIS A 177 8.78 -20.29 -5.43
C HIS A 177 8.06 -19.88 -6.73
N ASP A 178 7.31 -18.79 -6.70
CA ASP A 178 6.56 -18.29 -7.86
C ASP A 178 7.48 -17.89 -9.01
N ALA A 179 8.57 -17.17 -8.72
CA ALA A 179 9.59 -16.82 -9.72
C ALA A 179 10.22 -18.07 -10.35
N THR A 180 10.52 -19.10 -9.54
CA THR A 180 11.06 -20.37 -10.03
C THR A 180 10.07 -21.08 -10.95
N LYS A 181 8.79 -21.13 -10.56
CA LYS A 181 7.71 -21.75 -11.34
C LYS A 181 7.45 -21.00 -12.65
N ALA A 182 7.59 -19.67 -12.64
CA ALA A 182 7.49 -18.82 -13.81
C ALA A 182 8.75 -18.85 -14.70
N GLY A 183 9.84 -19.50 -14.27
CA GLY A 183 11.09 -19.58 -15.01
C GLY A 183 11.85 -18.24 -15.09
N LEU A 184 11.65 -17.35 -14.12
CA LEU A 184 12.36 -16.08 -14.02
C LEU A 184 13.78 -16.28 -13.49
N ASP A 185 14.71 -15.45 -13.97
CA ASP A 185 16.11 -15.40 -13.54
C ASP A 185 16.36 -14.42 -12.38
N TYR A 186 15.31 -13.72 -11.94
CA TYR A 186 15.33 -12.82 -10.79
C TYR A 186 14.03 -12.91 -9.98
N VAL A 187 14.07 -12.40 -8.74
CA VAL A 187 12.90 -12.22 -7.88
C VAL A 187 12.77 -10.73 -7.57
N PHE A 188 11.60 -10.13 -7.80
CA PHE A 188 11.32 -8.74 -7.44
C PHE A 188 11.13 -8.62 -5.92
N ASN A 189 12.21 -8.75 -5.15
CA ASN A 189 12.19 -8.79 -3.70
C ASN A 189 13.52 -8.28 -3.13
N ALA A 190 13.49 -7.50 -2.05
CA ALA A 190 14.68 -6.95 -1.41
C ALA A 190 15.73 -8.02 -1.05
N ILE A 191 15.32 -9.23 -0.65
CA ILE A 191 16.25 -10.32 -0.31
C ILE A 191 17.12 -10.69 -1.51
N TRP A 192 16.53 -10.83 -2.70
CA TRP A 192 17.27 -11.12 -3.93
C TRP A 192 18.22 -9.97 -4.29
N VAL A 193 17.74 -8.73 -4.22
CA VAL A 193 18.55 -7.53 -4.51
C VAL A 193 19.76 -7.45 -3.57
N ILE A 194 19.55 -7.67 -2.27
CA ILE A 194 20.64 -7.65 -1.28
C ILE A 194 21.65 -8.77 -1.52
N MET A 195 21.20 -9.99 -1.85
CA MET A 195 22.10 -11.09 -2.17
C MET A 195 23.01 -10.73 -3.35
N LYS A 196 22.45 -10.09 -4.39
CA LYS A 196 23.20 -9.61 -5.55
C LYS A 196 24.16 -8.47 -5.21
N GLU A 197 23.64 -7.39 -4.62
CA GLU A 197 24.40 -6.17 -4.31
C GLU A 197 25.58 -6.46 -3.37
N ARG A 198 25.38 -7.34 -2.38
CA ARG A 198 26.34 -7.57 -1.29
C ARG A 198 27.07 -8.91 -1.40
N SER A 199 26.81 -9.71 -2.44
CA SER A 199 27.30 -11.09 -2.55
C SER A 199 27.02 -11.92 -1.29
N ALA A 200 25.84 -11.69 -0.69
CA ALA A 200 25.46 -12.25 0.61
C ALA A 200 24.68 -13.56 0.43
N THR A 201 24.78 -14.45 1.42
CA THR A 201 23.86 -15.59 1.52
C THR A 201 22.43 -15.12 1.80
N GLU A 202 21.44 -15.96 1.51
CA GLU A 202 20.03 -15.64 1.78
C GLU A 202 19.79 -15.32 3.27
N ALA A 203 20.42 -16.07 4.19
CA ALA A 203 20.32 -15.84 5.62
C ALA A 203 20.93 -14.49 6.05
N GLU A 204 22.02 -14.07 5.40
CA GLU A 204 22.61 -12.75 5.62
C GLU A 204 21.75 -11.64 5.03
N ALA A 205 21.19 -11.84 3.83
CA ALA A 205 20.29 -10.90 3.18
C ALA A 205 19.03 -10.64 4.02
N LYS A 206 18.42 -11.70 4.59
CA LYS A 206 17.30 -11.56 5.55
C LYS A 206 17.69 -10.73 6.78
N LYS A 207 18.91 -10.90 7.31
CA LYS A 207 19.42 -10.08 8.43
C LYS A 207 19.68 -8.63 8.02
N ILE A 208 20.18 -8.39 6.82
CA ILE A 208 20.39 -7.04 6.25
C ILE A 208 19.05 -6.34 6.07
N CYS A 209 18.09 -6.99 5.40
CA CYS A 209 16.73 -6.47 5.21
C CYS A 209 16.07 -6.13 6.55
N SER A 210 16.18 -7.01 7.56
CA SER A 210 15.71 -6.74 8.92
C SER A 210 16.31 -5.48 9.56
N ARG A 211 17.56 -5.13 9.25
CA ARG A 211 18.20 -3.89 9.74
C ARG A 211 17.68 -2.67 8.98
N GLU A 212 17.50 -2.78 7.67
CA GLU A 212 16.94 -1.69 6.85
C GLU A 212 15.49 -1.38 7.24
N ILE A 213 14.66 -2.41 7.50
CA ILE A 213 13.32 -2.23 8.07
C ILE A 213 13.40 -1.42 9.37
N LYS A 214 14.27 -1.81 10.32
CA LYS A 214 14.42 -1.10 11.60
C LYS A 214 14.86 0.36 11.41
N LYS A 215 15.75 0.62 10.46
CA LYS A 215 16.20 1.98 10.11
C LYS A 215 15.01 2.83 9.65
N HIS A 216 14.24 2.34 8.67
CA HIS A 216 13.05 3.03 8.17
C HIS A 216 11.99 3.26 9.25
N VAL A 217 11.72 2.26 10.10
CA VAL A 217 10.79 2.40 11.24
C VAL A 217 11.28 3.46 12.23
N THR A 218 12.58 3.48 12.53
CA THR A 218 13.16 4.47 13.46
C THR A 218 13.02 5.88 12.89
N THR A 219 13.41 6.08 11.63
CA THR A 219 13.25 7.37 10.93
C THR A 219 11.79 7.80 10.93
N PHE A 220 10.87 6.90 10.58
CA PHE A 220 9.46 7.26 10.50
C PHE A 220 8.86 7.60 11.87
N LYS A 221 9.20 6.82 12.90
CA LYS A 221 8.76 7.11 14.27
C LYS A 221 9.21 8.51 14.73
N GLN A 222 10.45 8.90 14.41
CA GLN A 222 10.94 10.24 14.71
C GLN A 222 10.12 11.32 13.97
N ILE A 223 9.82 11.14 12.68
CA ILE A 223 8.96 12.05 11.91
C ILE A 223 7.56 12.19 12.57
N VAL A 224 6.95 11.09 13.00
CA VAL A 224 5.65 11.13 13.69
C VAL A 224 5.73 11.89 15.02
N GLU A 225 6.82 11.70 15.78
CA GLU A 225 7.03 12.40 17.04
C GLU A 225 7.22 13.91 16.85
N GLU A 226 8.03 14.31 15.87
CA GLU A 226 8.31 15.72 15.53
C GLU A 226 7.06 16.45 14.99
N THR A 227 6.22 15.74 14.23
CA THR A 227 5.01 16.32 13.63
C THR A 227 3.83 16.40 14.60
N ARG A 228 3.77 15.55 15.65
CA ARG A 228 2.64 15.44 16.60
C ARG A 228 2.16 16.79 17.15
N HIS A 229 3.10 17.69 17.46
CA HIS A 229 2.82 18.99 18.06
C HIS A 229 3.09 20.18 17.14
N ASN A 230 3.38 19.94 15.85
CA ASN A 230 3.61 21.01 14.89
C ASN A 230 2.27 21.64 14.47
N SER A 231 2.02 22.88 14.91
CA SER A 231 0.80 23.63 14.60
C SER A 231 0.73 24.15 13.16
N CYS A 232 1.84 24.09 12.41
CA CYS A 232 1.85 24.43 10.99
C CYS A 232 1.30 23.31 10.11
N LEU A 233 1.07 22.11 10.66
CA LEU A 233 0.51 20.97 9.96
C LEU A 233 -0.95 20.76 10.34
N SER A 234 -1.78 20.41 9.35
CA SER A 234 -3.16 20.03 9.59
C SER A 234 -3.27 18.88 10.59
N GLN A 235 -4.39 18.83 11.30
CA GLN A 235 -4.66 17.73 12.22
C GLN A 235 -4.78 16.40 11.47
N ASP A 236 -5.37 16.42 10.27
CA ASP A 236 -5.62 15.23 9.47
C ASP A 236 -4.31 14.63 8.92
N LEU A 237 -3.33 15.44 8.52
CA LEU A 237 -1.99 14.97 8.17
C LEU A 237 -1.30 14.29 9.35
N ARG A 238 -1.30 14.92 10.53
CA ARG A 238 -0.69 14.32 11.73
C ARG A 238 -1.35 13.00 12.10
N THR A 239 -2.68 12.93 12.02
CA THR A 239 -3.43 11.68 12.24
C THR A 239 -3.14 10.63 11.17
N TYR A 240 -2.96 11.03 9.91
CA TYR A 240 -2.57 10.11 8.83
C TYR A 240 -1.18 9.50 9.07
N LEU A 241 -0.18 10.28 9.46
CA LEU A 241 1.16 9.77 9.78
C LEU A 241 1.12 8.78 10.95
N GLU A 242 0.34 9.04 12.00
CA GLU A 242 0.09 8.08 13.08
C GLU A 242 -0.56 6.79 12.56
N ALA A 243 -1.54 6.89 11.65
CA ALA A 243 -2.19 5.72 11.06
C ALA A 243 -1.23 4.85 10.25
N VAL A 244 -0.32 5.45 9.49
CA VAL A 244 0.75 4.71 8.79
C VAL A 244 1.66 4.02 9.81
N LEU A 245 1.97 4.64 10.96
CA LEU A 245 2.81 4.03 12.00
C LEU A 245 2.15 2.79 12.60
N TYR A 246 0.86 2.83 12.87
CA TYR A 246 0.10 1.65 13.29
C TYR A 246 0.06 0.57 12.21
N SER A 247 -0.06 0.98 10.94
CA SER A 247 -0.05 0.05 9.80
C SER A 247 1.22 -0.80 9.76
N ILE A 248 2.39 -0.24 10.11
CA ILE A 248 3.65 -0.99 10.21
C ILE A 248 3.53 -2.13 11.22
N SER A 249 3.04 -1.84 12.42
CA SER A 249 2.89 -2.85 13.46
C SER A 249 1.85 -3.91 13.11
N GLY A 250 0.72 -3.50 12.51
CA GLY A 250 -0.32 -4.40 12.04
C GLY A 250 0.17 -5.31 10.93
N ASN A 251 0.87 -4.76 9.94
CA ASN A 251 1.49 -5.51 8.85
C ASN A 251 2.48 -6.54 9.39
N LEU A 252 3.39 -6.15 10.29
CA LEU A 252 4.35 -7.09 10.88
C LEU A 252 3.66 -8.29 11.56
N VAL A 253 2.67 -8.03 12.42
CA VAL A 253 1.95 -9.11 13.12
C VAL A 253 1.19 -9.98 12.12
N TRP A 254 0.49 -9.37 11.15
CA TRP A 254 -0.21 -10.10 10.12
C TRP A 254 0.75 -10.96 9.29
N SER A 255 1.88 -10.42 8.82
CA SER A 255 2.87 -11.16 8.02
C SER A 255 3.49 -12.34 8.77
N ILE A 256 3.65 -12.25 10.10
CA ILE A 256 4.14 -13.37 10.91
C ILE A 256 3.13 -14.53 10.89
N TYR A 257 1.83 -14.25 10.95
CA TYR A 257 0.79 -15.24 11.20
C TYR A 257 -0.09 -15.61 10.00
N CYS A 258 -0.06 -14.85 8.91
CA CYS A 258 -0.99 -15.03 7.81
C CYS A 258 -0.73 -16.36 7.07
N PRO A 259 -1.80 -17.10 6.68
CA PRO A 259 -1.64 -18.32 5.88
C PRO A 259 -0.96 -18.07 4.52
N ARG A 260 -1.15 -16.88 3.95
CA ARG A 260 -0.59 -16.45 2.64
C ARG A 260 0.92 -16.66 2.53
N TYR A 261 1.67 -16.51 3.61
CA TYR A 261 3.14 -16.66 3.63
C TYR A 261 3.60 -17.99 4.23
N ARG A 262 2.71 -18.99 4.32
CA ARG A 262 3.02 -20.30 4.93
C ARG A 262 2.70 -21.49 4.04
N GLU A 263 1.85 -21.30 3.04
CA GLU A 263 1.37 -22.36 2.15
C GLU A 263 1.73 -21.99 0.70
N PHE A 264 2.75 -22.64 0.13
CA PHE A 264 3.20 -22.47 -1.26
C PHE A 264 3.89 -23.74 -1.77
#